data_AF-A0AAW9J523-F1
#
_entry.id   AF-A0AAW9J523-F1
#
_cell.length_a   1.000
_cell.length_b   1.000
_cell.length_c   1.000
_cell.angle_alpha   90.00
_cell.angle_beta   90.00
_cell.angle_gamma   90.00
#
_symmetry.space_group_name_H-M   'P 1'
#
loop_
_entity.id
_entity.type
_entity.pdbx_description
1 polymer ?
#
loop_
_entity_poly.entity_id
_entity_poly.type
_entity_poly.pdbx_seq_one_letter_code
_entity_poly.pdbx_strand_id
1 'polypeptide(L)'
;MEETKEVKILVADPSALGLFGLAVITLVASSQKLGITQGVSLVLPWAIFLGATAQLFACINDFKHNNTFGATAFVAYAFFWYAMGMT
;
A
#
# COMPACT_ATOMS: atom_id res chain seq x y z
N MET A 1 -10.99 36.85 12.74
CA MET A 1 -11.82 36.12 11.78
C MET A 1 -10.91 35.06 11.20
N GLU A 2 -10.98 33.82 11.68
CA GLU A 2 -10.27 32.71 11.05
C GLU A 2 -10.89 32.50 9.68
N GLU A 3 -10.14 32.78 8.61
CA GLU A 3 -10.51 32.33 7.27
C GLU A 3 -10.43 30.80 7.26
N THR A 4 -11.57 30.15 7.44
CA THR A 4 -11.74 28.74 7.09
C THR A 4 -11.58 28.61 5.58
N LYS A 5 -10.34 28.41 5.13
CA LYS A 5 -10.06 27.98 3.76
C LYS A 5 -10.67 26.59 3.57
N GLU A 6 -11.82 26.52 2.89
CA GLU A 6 -12.32 25.27 2.34
C GLU A 6 -11.30 24.75 1.33
N VAL A 7 -10.46 23.81 1.78
CA VAL A 7 -9.59 23.05 0.89
C VAL A 7 -10.51 22.08 0.14
N LYS A 8 -10.88 22.43 -1.10
CA LYS A 8 -11.54 21.50 -2.01
C LYS A 8 -10.59 20.33 -2.27
N ILE A 9 -10.88 19.19 -1.66
CA ILE A 9 -10.19 17.93 -1.94
C ILE A 9 -10.58 17.51 -3.36
N LEU A 10 -9.75 17.85 -4.34
CA LEU A 10 -9.99 17.58 -5.77
C LEU A 10 -9.79 16.09 -6.15
N VAL A 11 -9.14 15.31 -5.28
CA VAL A 11 -8.74 13.92 -5.53
C VAL A 11 -9.00 13.09 -4.28
N ALA A 12 -9.53 11.87 -4.45
CA ALA A 12 -9.80 10.97 -3.32
C ALA A 12 -8.51 10.67 -2.51
N ASP A 13 -8.64 10.50 -1.19
CA ASP A 13 -7.52 10.21 -0.29
C ASP A 13 -6.85 8.87 -0.68
N PRO A 14 -5.61 8.92 -1.18
CA PRO A 14 -4.90 7.74 -1.64
C PRO A 14 -4.35 6.89 -0.49
N SER A 15 -4.30 7.43 0.73
CA SER A 15 -3.75 6.75 1.91
C SER A 15 -4.53 5.49 2.25
N ALA A 16 -5.86 5.51 2.08
CA ALA A 16 -6.72 4.36 2.32
C ALA A 16 -6.36 3.16 1.43
N LEU A 17 -6.02 3.42 0.15
CA LEU A 17 -5.59 2.38 -0.78
C LEU A 17 -4.23 1.80 -0.36
N GLY A 18 -3.28 2.64 0.05
CA GLY A 18 -1.95 2.22 0.48
C GLY A 18 -1.99 1.40 1.76
N LEU A 19 -2.82 1.79 2.73
CA LEU A 19 -3.03 1.06 3.98
C LEU A 19 -3.77 -0.27 3.75
N PHE A 20 -4.76 -0.30 2.86
CA PHE A 20 -5.41 -1.54 2.47
C PHE A 20 -4.42 -2.53 1.83
N GLY A 21 -3.56 -2.05 0.91
CA GLY A 21 -2.50 -2.87 0.32
C GLY A 21 -1.55 -3.45 1.37
N LEU A 22 -1.14 -2.63 2.35
CA LEU A 22 -0.32 -3.08 3.48
C LEU A 22 -1.02 -4.15 4.33
N ALA A 23 -2.31 -3.97 4.61
CA ALA A 23 -3.09 -4.91 5.41
C ALA A 23 -3.27 -6.27 4.70
N VAL A 24 -3.55 -6.26 3.40
CA VAL A 24 -3.72 -7.48 2.60
C VAL A 24 -2.42 -8.27 2.55
N ILE A 25 -1.29 -7.62 2.24
CA ILE A 25 -0.01 -8.34 2.11
C ILE A 25 0.48 -8.89 3.45
N THR A 26 0.27 -8.15 4.54
CA THR A 26 0.65 -8.62 5.88
C THR A 26 -0.24 -9.77 6.35
N LEU A 27 -1.53 -9.73 6.06
CA LEU A 27 -2.45 -10.86 6.33
C LEU A 27 -2.01 -12.10 5.57
N VAL A 28 -1.71 -11.95 4.28
CA VAL A 28 -1.27 -13.03 3.40
C VAL A 28 0.07 -13.61 3.85
N ALA A 29 1.06 -12.77 4.17
CA ALA A 29 2.35 -13.22 4.71
C ALA A 29 2.21 -13.89 6.09
N SER A 30 1.31 -13.39 6.95
CA SER A 30 1.06 -13.97 8.27
C SER A 30 0.35 -15.32 8.17
N SER A 31 -0.58 -15.48 7.22
CA SER A 31 -1.26 -16.75 6.94
C SER A 31 -0.27 -17.86 6.57
N GLN A 32 0.76 -17.54 5.80
CA GLN A 32 1.83 -18.50 5.49
C GLN A 32 2.68 -18.84 6.72
N LYS A 33 3.05 -17.84 7.54
CA LYS A 33 3.80 -18.08 8.78
C LYS A 33 3.03 -18.90 9.81
N LEU A 34 1.70 -18.77 9.84
CA LEU A 34 0.80 -19.53 10.70
C LEU A 34 0.47 -20.93 10.17
N GLY A 35 0.93 -21.30 8.98
CA GLY A 35 0.66 -22.61 8.36
C GLY A 35 -0.79 -22.79 7.88
N ILE A 36 -1.57 -21.70 7.80
CA ILE A 36 -2.97 -21.71 7.34
C ILE A 36 -3.03 -21.94 5.82
N THR A 37 -2.07 -21.39 5.08
CA THR A 37 -1.94 -21.57 3.64
C THR A 37 -0.68 -22.38 3.29
N GLN A 38 -0.86 -23.44 2.49
CA GLN A 38 0.25 -24.27 2.01
C GLN A 38 0.61 -23.89 0.58
N GLY A 39 1.88 -23.55 0.36
CA GLY A 39 2.42 -23.17 -0.94
C GLY A 39 2.44 -21.66 -1.20
N VAL A 40 3.39 -21.24 -2.04
CA VAL A 40 3.67 -19.83 -2.37
C VAL A 40 2.83 -19.34 -3.54
N SER A 41 2.35 -20.26 -4.39
CA SER A 41 1.75 -19.94 -5.70
C SER A 41 0.43 -19.17 -5.64
N LEU A 42 -0.38 -19.34 -4.60
CA LEU A 42 -1.67 -18.64 -4.47
C LEU A 42 -1.57 -17.33 -3.70
N VAL A 43 -0.54 -17.18 -2.87
CA VAL A 43 -0.32 -16.06 -1.96
C VAL A 43 0.45 -14.94 -2.69
N LEU A 44 1.40 -15.32 -3.53
CA LEU A 44 2.31 -14.39 -4.20
C LEU A 44 1.62 -13.40 -5.15
N PRO A 45 0.64 -13.81 -5.98
CA PRO A 45 -0.07 -12.86 -6.85
C PRO A 45 -0.86 -11.82 -6.05
N TRP A 46 -1.48 -12.21 -4.92
CA TRP A 46 -2.22 -11.28 -4.07
C TRP A 46 -1.31 -10.25 -3.41
N ALA A 47 -0.15 -10.70 -2.93
CA ALA A 47 0.88 -9.83 -2.37
C ALA A 47 1.37 -8.82 -3.43
N ILE A 48 1.75 -9.29 -4.62
CA ILE A 48 2.31 -8.44 -5.67
C ILE A 48 1.23 -7.48 -6.22
N PHE A 49 0.12 -8.02 -6.73
CA PHE A 49 -0.87 -7.22 -7.46
C PHE A 49 -1.73 -6.36 -6.54
N LEU A 50 -2.27 -6.95 -5.47
CA LEU A 50 -3.23 -6.28 -4.57
C LEU A 50 -2.56 -5.57 -3.40
N GLY A 51 -1.37 -6.01 -2.98
CA GLY A 51 -0.57 -5.34 -1.95
C GLY A 51 0.36 -4.27 -2.52
N ALA A 52 1.45 -4.71 -3.14
CA ALA A 52 2.55 -3.84 -3.56
C ALA A 52 2.16 -2.85 -4.66
N THR A 53 1.39 -3.26 -5.69
CA THR A 53 0.94 -2.31 -6.72
C THR A 53 -0.03 -1.27 -6.17
N ALA A 54 -0.93 -1.66 -5.26
CA ALA A 54 -1.85 -0.71 -4.61
C ALA A 54 -1.09 0.35 -3.80
N GLN A 55 -0.01 -0.04 -3.11
CA GLN A 55 0.88 0.89 -2.43
C GLN A 55 1.64 1.82 -3.40
N LEU A 56 2.07 1.33 -4.56
CA LEU A 56 2.68 2.18 -5.60
C LEU A 56 1.69 3.23 -6.13
N PHE A 57 0.45 2.84 -6.42
CA PHE A 57 -0.59 3.78 -6.87
C PHE A 57 -0.96 4.79 -5.78
N ALA A 58 -1.04 4.34 -4.52
CA ALA A 58 -1.25 5.23 -3.38
C ALA A 58 -0.13 6.27 -3.29
N CYS A 59 1.13 5.84 -3.33
CA CYS A 59 2.31 6.72 -3.31
C CYS A 59 2.26 7.83 -4.37
N ILE A 60 2.00 7.49 -5.64
CA ILE A 60 1.97 8.46 -6.75
C ILE A 60 0.90 9.53 -6.51
N ASN A 61 -0.24 9.15 -5.93
CA ASN A 61 -1.31 10.08 -5.61
C ASN A 61 -1.04 10.84 -4.31
N ASP A 62 -0.31 10.28 -3.36
CA ASP A 62 0.09 10.91 -2.11
C ASP A 62 1.12 12.04 -2.34
N PHE A 63 2.02 11.85 -3.31
CA PHE A 63 2.88 12.92 -3.82
C PHE A 63 2.08 14.10 -4.40
N LYS A 64 0.91 13.84 -5.02
CA LYS A 64 0.02 14.91 -5.52
C LYS A 64 -0.71 15.65 -4.41
N HIS A 65 -0.81 15.05 -3.22
CA HIS A 65 -1.42 15.65 -2.02
C HIS A 65 -0.40 16.39 -1.14
N ASN A 66 0.85 16.55 -1.59
CA ASN A 66 1.96 17.12 -0.81
C ASN A 66 2.26 16.38 0.51
N ASN A 67 1.84 15.11 0.64
CA ASN A 67 2.19 14.29 1.79
C ASN A 67 3.40 13.41 1.46
N THR A 68 4.57 14.00 1.68
CA THR A 68 5.88 13.39 1.41
C THR A 68 6.15 12.17 2.30
N PHE A 69 5.60 12.15 3.52
CA PHE A 69 5.77 11.04 4.46
C PHE A 69 5.06 9.78 3.96
N GLY A 70 3.77 9.89 3.66
CA GLY A 70 2.96 8.77 3.15
C GLY A 70 3.50 8.27 1.82
N ALA A 71 3.83 9.18 0.90
CA ALA A 71 4.42 8.84 -0.37
C ALA A 71 5.74 8.04 -0.24
N THR A 72 6.65 8.49 0.64
CA THR A 72 7.94 7.80 0.87
C THR A 72 7.75 6.45 1.55
N ALA A 73 6.85 6.35 2.51
CA ALA A 73 6.55 5.10 3.20
C ALA A 73 5.94 4.07 2.23
N PHE A 74 4.92 4.46 1.47
CA PHE A 74 4.23 3.53 0.56
C PHE A 74 5.14 3.04 -0.57
N VAL A 75 6.02 3.88 -1.12
CA VAL A 75 6.97 3.42 -2.15
C VAL A 75 8.02 2.46 -1.58
N ALA A 76 8.56 2.75 -0.39
CA ALA A 76 9.55 1.89 0.26
C ALA A 76 8.97 0.50 0.57
N TYR A 77 7.76 0.45 1.12
CA TYR A 77 7.07 -0.81 1.39
C TYR A 77 6.70 -1.55 0.11
N ALA A 78 6.23 -0.87 -0.94
CA ALA A 78 5.91 -1.52 -2.21
C ALA A 78 7.14 -2.25 -2.79
N PHE A 79 8.30 -1.58 -2.85
CA PHE A 79 9.52 -2.21 -3.35
C PHE A 79 10.07 -3.30 -2.43
N PHE A 80 9.97 -3.14 -1.12
CA PHE A 80 10.30 -4.20 -0.17
C PHE A 80 9.49 -5.47 -0.46
N TRP A 81 8.19 -5.33 -0.68
CA TRP A 81 7.31 -6.46 -0.95
C TRP A 81 7.52 -7.10 -2.33
N TYR A 82 7.85 -6.30 -3.36
CA TYR A 82 8.27 -6.86 -4.64
C TYR A 82 9.56 -7.67 -4.53
N ALA A 83 10.56 -7.16 -3.79
CA ALA A 83 11.80 -7.88 -3.55
C ALA A 83 11.54 -9.19 -2.80
N MET A 84 10.78 -9.14 -1.69
CA MET A 84 10.39 -10.32 -0.90
C MET A 84 9.63 -11.36 -1.72
N GLY A 85 8.80 -10.94 -2.68
CA GLY A 85 8.06 -11.85 -3.54
C GLY A 85 8.91 -12.50 -4.65
N MET A 86 10.05 -11.93 -4.99
CA MET A 86 10.97 -12.44 -6.01
C MET A 86 12.14 -13.26 -5.43
N THR A 87 12.27 -13.31 -4.11
CA THR A 87 13.27 -14.10 -3.36
C THR A 87 12.63 -15.32 -2.71
#